data_AF-A0A3M1GZ62-F1
#
_entry.id   AF-A0A3M1GZ62-F1
#
_cell.length_a   1.000
_cell.length_b   1.000
_cell.length_c   1.000
_cell.angle_alpha   90.00
_cell.angle_beta   90.00
_cell.angle_gamma   90.00
#
_symmetry.space_group_name_H-M   'P 1'
#
loop_
_entity.id
_entity.type
_entity.pdbx_description
1 polymer ?
#
loop_
_entity_poly.entity_id
_entity_poly.type
_entity_poly.pdbx_seq_one_letter_code
_entity_poly.pdbx_strand_id
1 'polypeptide(L)'
;MALELLYTSAPRGLRPGTSGFCTVLRSRGLSEALQRRLEALSGYRPLEGGPTSPAAHAHWRLRVGGRVLDVLSRVAPCGVDHSGRENKLAHHLLLEPHERAAAGPAWLLRDGRWLRTRWDGTVGECEPVRDLPQGDQEPRRCENWERACGDAGWAGALADRFLRDGSKPVWLLYEPGLDVLALVDEALALLPPDRRWEVGFHTFFDTLPPGVECRWRWCAHGSRAAQRAARAGGEVWD
;
A
#
# COMPACT_ATOMS: atom_id res chain seq x y z
N MET A 1 1.44 7.61 -18.04
CA MET A 1 0.56 8.40 -17.15
C MET A 1 -0.14 7.41 -16.26
N ALA A 2 -0.18 7.65 -14.95
CA ALA A 2 -0.62 6.65 -13.99
C ALA A 2 -2.13 6.69 -13.89
N LEU A 3 -2.77 5.52 -13.91
CA LEU A 3 -4.22 5.44 -13.77
C LEU A 3 -4.60 5.47 -12.29
N GLU A 4 -5.59 6.26 -11.91
CA GLU A 4 -6.08 6.35 -10.53
C GLU A 4 -7.46 5.70 -10.35
N LEU A 5 -7.72 5.21 -9.14
CA LEU A 5 -9.05 4.79 -8.68
C LEU A 5 -9.27 5.24 -7.24
N LEU A 6 -10.41 5.90 -7.00
CA LEU A 6 -10.87 6.30 -5.68
C LEU A 6 -12.09 5.48 -5.28
N TYR A 7 -12.04 4.88 -4.08
CA TYR A 7 -13.05 3.99 -3.56
C TYR A 7 -13.41 4.36 -2.13
N THR A 8 -14.69 4.59 -1.87
CA THR A 8 -15.22 5.02 -0.56
C THR A 8 -16.71 4.72 -0.46
N SER A 9 -17.32 4.96 0.70
CA SER A 9 -18.76 4.83 0.87
C SER A 9 -19.49 6.05 0.29
N ALA A 10 -20.40 5.83 -0.67
CA ALA A 10 -21.15 6.87 -1.36
C ALA A 10 -22.62 6.46 -1.58
N PRO A 11 -23.57 7.42 -1.62
CA PRO A 11 -24.97 7.13 -1.90
C PRO A 11 -25.18 6.63 -3.34
N ARG A 12 -24.27 6.98 -4.26
CA ARG A 12 -24.22 6.51 -5.64
C ARG A 12 -22.77 6.38 -6.08
N GLY A 13 -22.39 5.23 -6.61
CA GLY A 13 -21.09 5.00 -7.22
C GLY A 13 -21.06 5.30 -8.71
N LEU A 14 -19.86 5.20 -9.30
CA LEU A 14 -19.63 5.43 -10.72
C LEU A 14 -20.37 4.43 -11.61
N ARG A 15 -20.47 3.16 -11.18
CA ARG A 15 -21.25 2.15 -11.88
C ARG A 15 -22.74 2.28 -11.53
N PRO A 16 -23.64 2.30 -12.53
CA PRO A 16 -25.08 2.34 -12.27
C PRO A 16 -25.53 1.25 -11.30
N GLY A 17 -26.38 1.62 -10.34
CA GLY A 17 -26.91 0.71 -9.33
C GLY A 17 -25.97 0.39 -8.16
N THR A 18 -24.77 0.98 -8.10
CA THR A 18 -23.85 0.80 -6.96
C THR A 18 -24.02 1.89 -5.89
N SER A 19 -23.93 1.50 -4.62
CA SER A 19 -23.97 2.38 -3.44
C SER A 19 -23.21 1.72 -2.28
N GLY A 20 -23.02 2.45 -1.17
CA GLY A 20 -22.12 2.02 -0.10
C GLY A 20 -20.67 2.09 -0.58
N PHE A 21 -19.82 1.15 -0.15
CA PHE A 21 -18.43 1.09 -0.60
C PHE A 21 -18.35 0.76 -2.10
N CYS A 22 -18.00 1.76 -2.90
CA CYS A 22 -17.96 1.67 -4.36
C CYS A 22 -16.89 2.60 -4.94
N THR A 23 -16.56 2.38 -6.22
CA THR A 23 -15.70 3.29 -6.97
C THR A 23 -16.45 4.59 -7.23
N VAL A 24 -15.90 5.71 -6.79
CA VAL A 24 -16.46 7.05 -7.00
C VAL A 24 -15.71 7.82 -8.09
N LEU A 25 -14.41 7.57 -8.25
CA LEU A 25 -13.58 8.18 -9.28
C LEU A 25 -12.68 7.12 -9.91
N ARG A 26 -12.46 7.19 -11.22
CA ARG A 26 -11.41 6.41 -11.90
C ARG A 26 -10.85 7.17 -13.10
N SER A 27 -9.60 6.90 -13.47
CA SER A 27 -9.05 7.44 -14.72
C SER A 27 -9.74 6.85 -15.95
N ARG A 28 -9.88 7.67 -16.99
CA ARG A 28 -10.18 7.22 -18.36
C ARG A 28 -9.14 6.18 -18.79
N GLY A 29 -9.59 5.12 -19.46
CA GLY A 29 -8.72 4.02 -19.92
C GLY A 29 -8.50 2.90 -18.89
N LEU A 30 -8.93 3.05 -17.63
CA LEU A 30 -8.91 1.95 -16.67
C LEU A 30 -9.96 0.89 -17.05
N SER A 31 -9.50 -0.30 -17.43
CA SER A 31 -10.40 -1.40 -17.79
C SER A 31 -11.21 -1.89 -16.59
N GLU A 32 -12.42 -2.42 -16.82
CA GLU A 32 -13.24 -2.95 -15.73
C GLU A 32 -12.58 -4.11 -14.96
N ALA A 33 -11.77 -4.92 -15.66
CA ALA A 33 -11.04 -6.00 -15.04
C ALA A 33 -10.02 -5.48 -14.02
N LEU A 34 -9.30 -4.41 -14.37
CA LEU A 34 -8.36 -3.74 -13.46
C LEU A 34 -9.11 -3.02 -12.33
N GLN A 35 -10.21 -2.33 -12.63
CA GLN A 35 -11.05 -1.72 -11.61
C GLN A 35 -11.47 -2.73 -10.53
N ARG A 36 -12.00 -3.90 -10.91
CA ARG A 36 -12.39 -4.94 -9.95
C ARG A 36 -11.21 -5.42 -9.09
N ARG A 37 -10.00 -5.48 -9.66
CA ARG A 37 -8.78 -5.83 -8.90
C ARG A 37 -8.42 -4.73 -7.90
N LEU A 38 -8.46 -3.46 -8.29
CA LEU A 38 -8.19 -2.33 -7.40
C LEU A 38 -9.25 -2.20 -6.28
N GLU A 39 -10.53 -2.43 -6.60
CA GLU A 39 -11.59 -2.50 -5.59
C GLU A 39 -11.30 -3.56 -4.53
N ALA A 40 -10.80 -4.74 -4.92
CA ALA A 40 -10.40 -5.80 -3.99
C ALA A 40 -9.19 -5.44 -3.10
N LEU A 41 -8.34 -4.48 -3.50
CA LEU A 41 -7.25 -3.95 -2.69
C LEU A 41 -7.73 -2.94 -1.63
N SER A 42 -8.99 -2.49 -1.69
CA SER A 42 -9.54 -1.46 -0.81
C SER A 42 -9.95 -1.98 0.58
N GLY A 43 -9.56 -3.22 0.92
CA GLY A 43 -9.78 -3.82 2.23
C GLY A 43 -9.08 -3.01 3.32
N TYR A 44 -9.78 -2.78 4.42
CA TYR A 44 -9.23 -2.09 5.58
C TYR A 44 -10.04 -2.47 6.81
N ARG A 45 -9.33 -2.81 7.88
CA ARG A 45 -9.90 -3.20 9.15
C ARG A 45 -9.21 -2.35 10.23
N PRO A 46 -9.93 -1.42 10.88
CA PRO A 46 -9.39 -0.66 12.00
C PRO A 46 -8.91 -1.60 13.13
N LEU A 47 -7.97 -1.10 13.93
CA LEU A 47 -7.63 -1.66 15.24
C LEU A 47 -8.85 -1.58 16.16
N GLU A 48 -9.14 -2.67 16.87
CA GLU A 48 -10.22 -2.73 17.85
C GLU A 48 -9.69 -2.24 19.22
N GLY A 49 -10.41 -1.32 19.88
CA GLY A 49 -10.18 -0.97 21.29
C GLY A 49 -8.82 -0.32 21.62
N GLY A 50 -8.12 0.25 20.63
CA GLY A 50 -6.76 0.78 20.77
C GLY A 50 -6.58 2.20 20.21
N PRO A 51 -5.33 2.61 19.90
CA PRO A 51 -5.05 3.92 19.29
C PRO A 51 -5.68 4.04 17.90
N THR A 52 -5.81 5.27 17.40
CA THR A 52 -6.32 5.57 16.06
C THR A 52 -5.58 4.74 15.01
N SER A 53 -6.33 4.02 14.19
CA SER A 53 -5.74 3.13 13.19
C SER A 53 -5.00 3.94 12.11
N PRO A 54 -3.79 3.53 11.71
CA PRO A 54 -2.96 4.30 10.78
C PRO A 54 -3.49 4.21 9.35
N ALA A 55 -3.08 5.15 8.50
CA ALA A 55 -3.24 4.97 7.06
C ALA A 55 -2.38 3.79 6.58
N ALA A 56 -3.01 2.83 5.91
CA ALA A 56 -2.33 1.73 5.26
C ALA A 56 -1.75 2.21 3.92
N HIS A 57 -0.43 2.22 3.81
CA HIS A 57 0.27 2.44 2.55
C HIS A 57 0.76 1.10 2.00
N ALA A 58 0.70 0.92 0.69
CA ALA A 58 1.10 -0.33 0.09
C ALA A 58 1.63 -0.16 -1.32
N HIS A 59 2.58 -1.01 -1.64
CA HIS A 59 2.96 -1.32 -3.01
C HIS A 59 2.53 -2.76 -3.31
N TRP A 60 1.54 -2.90 -4.18
CA TRP A 60 1.05 -4.19 -4.62
C TRP A 60 1.60 -4.52 -6.00
N ARG A 61 2.05 -5.77 -6.19
CA ARG A 61 2.38 -6.29 -7.51
C ARG A 61 1.26 -7.21 -7.98
N LEU A 62 0.51 -6.74 -8.98
CA LEU A 62 -0.67 -7.40 -9.53
C LEU A 62 -0.32 -8.18 -10.78
N ARG A 63 -0.65 -9.47 -10.80
CA ARG A 63 -0.51 -10.30 -12.02
C ARG A 63 -1.81 -10.30 -12.82
N VAL A 64 -1.77 -9.72 -14.02
CA VAL A 64 -2.91 -9.66 -14.94
C VAL A 64 -2.44 -9.98 -16.36
N GLY A 65 -3.00 -11.04 -16.96
CA GLY A 65 -2.70 -11.40 -18.36
C GLY A 65 -1.21 -11.64 -18.63
N GLY A 66 -0.48 -12.28 -17.71
CA GLY A 66 0.96 -12.53 -17.83
C GLY A 66 1.86 -11.32 -17.55
N ARG A 67 1.29 -10.13 -17.33
CA ARG A 67 2.03 -8.91 -16.95
C ARG A 67 1.96 -8.70 -15.43
N VAL A 68 3.01 -8.11 -14.89
CA VAL A 68 3.03 -7.59 -13.52
C VAL A 68 2.85 -6.08 -13.59
N LEU A 69 1.84 -5.57 -12.89
CA LEU A 69 1.54 -4.15 -12.76
C LEU A 69 1.79 -3.73 -11.32
N ASP A 70 2.28 -2.51 -11.13
CA ASP A 70 2.56 -1.96 -9.80
C ASP A 70 1.45 -1.02 -9.39
N VAL A 71 0.98 -1.18 -8.15
CA VAL A 71 -0.04 -0.32 -7.58
C VAL A 71 0.46 0.28 -6.30
N LEU A 72 0.52 1.61 -6.26
CA LEU A 72 0.69 2.38 -5.03
C LEU A 72 -0.69 2.66 -4.44
N SER A 73 -0.89 2.23 -3.21
CA SER A 73 -2.20 2.26 -2.54
C SER A 73 -2.09 3.01 -1.22
N ARG A 74 -3.11 3.82 -0.93
CA ARG A 74 -3.39 4.36 0.40
C ARG A 74 -4.82 4.04 0.78
N VAL A 75 -5.01 3.36 1.90
CA VAL A 75 -6.33 3.12 2.48
C VAL A 75 -6.35 3.61 3.92
N ALA A 76 -7.26 4.51 4.26
CA ALA A 76 -7.30 5.11 5.59
C ALA A 76 -8.75 5.34 6.06
N PRO A 77 -8.99 5.43 7.39
CA PRO A 77 -10.24 5.91 7.94
C PRO A 77 -10.56 7.31 7.39
N CYS A 78 -11.82 7.57 7.08
CA CYS A 78 -12.26 8.83 6.46
C CYS A 78 -13.57 9.33 7.08
N GLY A 79 -13.60 9.41 8.42
CA GLY A 79 -14.76 9.86 9.18
C GLY A 79 -15.94 8.90 9.08
N VAL A 80 -17.15 9.46 9.07
CA VAL A 80 -18.41 8.72 8.90
C VAL A 80 -18.95 8.86 7.48
N ASP A 81 -19.64 7.85 7.00
CA ASP A 81 -20.25 7.84 5.68
C ASP A 81 -21.63 8.50 5.65
N HIS A 82 -22.23 8.53 4.46
CA HIS A 82 -23.57 9.08 4.20
C HIS A 82 -24.70 8.37 4.97
N SER A 83 -24.42 7.21 5.59
CA SER A 83 -25.36 6.45 6.43
C SER A 83 -25.04 6.53 7.93
N GLY A 84 -24.04 7.32 8.32
CA GLY A 84 -23.61 7.49 9.72
C GLY A 84 -22.72 6.36 10.26
N ARG A 85 -22.18 5.50 9.38
CA ARG A 85 -21.27 4.40 9.76
C ARG A 85 -19.81 4.79 9.52
N GLU A 86 -18.86 4.07 10.13
CA GLU A 86 -17.44 4.28 9.88
C GLU A 86 -17.10 4.16 8.38
N ASN A 87 -16.32 5.11 7.88
CA ASN A 87 -15.91 5.18 6.49
C ASN A 87 -14.40 5.00 6.31
N LYS A 88 -14.02 4.65 5.09
CA LYS A 88 -12.63 4.65 4.63
C LYS A 88 -12.55 5.28 3.24
N LEU A 89 -11.36 5.78 2.94
CA LEU A 89 -10.99 6.22 1.61
C LEU A 89 -9.80 5.39 1.15
N ALA A 90 -10.00 4.68 0.04
CA ALA A 90 -8.96 3.96 -0.66
C ALA A 90 -8.63 4.70 -1.95
N HIS A 91 -7.36 5.02 -2.15
CA HIS A 91 -6.84 5.61 -3.37
C HIS A 91 -5.71 4.74 -3.93
N HIS A 92 -5.86 4.34 -5.18
CA HIS A 92 -4.92 3.45 -5.88
C HIS A 92 -4.38 4.13 -7.12
N LEU A 93 -3.07 4.14 -7.28
CA LEU A 93 -2.36 4.54 -8.49
C LEU A 93 -1.76 3.30 -9.13
N LEU A 94 -2.15 3.01 -10.37
CA LEU A 94 -1.59 1.96 -11.21
C LEU A 94 -0.51 2.58 -12.11
N LEU A 95 0.72 2.10 -11.95
CA LEU A 95 1.89 2.66 -12.63
C LEU A 95 2.36 1.75 -13.76
N GLU A 96 2.80 2.38 -14.84
CA GLU A 96 3.57 1.76 -15.91
C GLU A 96 5.08 1.82 -15.61
N PRO A 97 5.91 0.98 -16.26
CA PRO A 97 7.34 0.90 -15.95
C PRO A 97 8.11 2.21 -16.01
N HIS A 98 7.78 3.12 -16.94
CA HIS A 98 8.46 4.41 -17.09
C HIS A 98 8.06 5.45 -16.05
N GLU A 99 7.08 5.16 -15.21
CA GLU A 99 6.59 6.06 -14.16
C GLU A 99 7.25 5.76 -12.81
N ARG A 100 8.01 4.66 -12.76
CA ARG A 100 8.73 4.18 -11.60
C ARG A 100 9.94 5.06 -11.34
N ALA A 101 9.88 5.85 -10.27
CA ALA A 101 11.06 6.55 -9.76
C ALA A 101 12.14 5.55 -9.37
N ALA A 102 13.41 5.80 -9.73
CA ALA A 102 14.54 4.98 -9.31
C ALA A 102 14.64 4.88 -7.78
N ALA A 103 14.18 5.91 -7.05
CA ALA A 103 14.11 5.92 -5.60
C ALA A 103 13.22 4.80 -5.02
N GLY A 104 12.24 4.31 -5.77
CA GLY A 104 11.39 3.19 -5.35
C GLY A 104 9.99 3.57 -4.88
N PRO A 105 9.14 2.57 -4.61
CA PRO A 105 7.71 2.77 -4.35
C PRO A 105 7.40 3.48 -3.02
N ALA A 106 8.17 3.21 -1.95
CA ALA A 106 7.93 3.87 -0.66
C ALA A 106 8.27 5.36 -0.70
N TRP A 107 9.35 5.74 -1.40
CA TRP A 107 9.73 7.13 -1.60
C TRP A 107 8.60 7.95 -2.26
N LEU A 108 7.97 7.39 -3.31
CA LEU A 108 6.80 8.01 -3.95
C LEU A 108 5.60 8.13 -3.01
N LEU A 109 5.32 7.07 -2.24
CA LEU A 109 4.23 7.07 -1.26
C LEU A 109 4.46 8.09 -0.13
N ARG A 110 5.71 8.34 0.26
CA ARG A 110 6.09 9.34 1.28
C ARG A 110 5.86 10.78 0.82
N ASP A 111 6.08 11.09 -0.45
CA ASP A 111 5.73 12.41 -0.99
C ASP A 111 4.22 12.66 -0.84
N GLY A 112 3.40 11.66 -1.18
CA GLY A 112 1.99 11.59 -0.81
C GLY A 112 1.07 12.66 -1.41
N ARG A 113 1.61 13.70 -2.08
CA ARG A 113 0.85 14.82 -2.69
C ARG A 113 -0.20 14.37 -3.72
N TRP A 114 0.00 13.20 -4.31
CA TRP A 114 -0.89 12.60 -5.30
C TRP A 114 -1.93 11.67 -4.68
N LEU A 115 -1.77 11.33 -3.40
CA LEU A 115 -2.68 10.44 -2.70
C LEU A 115 -3.84 11.25 -2.11
N ARG A 116 -5.03 11.08 -2.69
CA ARG A 116 -6.24 11.73 -2.19
C ARG A 116 -6.51 11.29 -0.75
N THR A 117 -6.64 12.27 0.14
CA THR A 117 -6.96 12.06 1.56
C THR A 117 -8.43 12.34 1.89
N ARG A 118 -9.16 12.92 0.95
CA ARG A 118 -10.59 13.23 1.04
C ARG A 118 -11.28 13.00 -0.31
N TRP A 119 -12.57 12.73 -0.26
CA TRP A 119 -13.47 12.76 -1.40
C TRP A 119 -14.37 14.00 -1.31
N ASP A 120 -14.56 14.69 -2.43
CA ASP A 120 -15.32 15.94 -2.52
C ASP A 120 -16.80 15.74 -2.87
N GLY A 121 -17.26 14.49 -2.99
CA GLY A 121 -18.62 14.15 -3.41
C GLY A 121 -18.77 13.95 -4.92
N THR A 122 -17.73 14.24 -5.72
CA THR A 122 -17.78 14.09 -7.17
C THR A 122 -17.68 12.63 -7.58
N VAL A 123 -18.65 12.17 -8.37
CA VAL A 123 -18.62 10.84 -8.99
C VAL A 123 -18.36 11.02 -10.49
N GLY A 124 -17.34 10.34 -11.01
CA GLY A 124 -17.04 10.46 -12.44
C GLY A 124 -15.75 9.77 -12.89
N GLU A 125 -15.37 10.09 -14.12
CA GLU A 125 -14.06 9.77 -14.66
C GLU A 125 -13.14 10.98 -14.56
N CYS A 126 -11.85 10.74 -14.31
CA CYS A 126 -10.81 11.75 -14.33
C CYS A 126 -9.77 11.46 -15.42
N GLU A 127 -8.90 12.43 -15.67
CA GLU A 127 -7.70 12.19 -16.45
C GLU A 127 -6.68 11.37 -15.64
N PRO A 128 -5.85 10.55 -16.31
CA PRO A 128 -4.68 9.93 -15.69
C PRO A 128 -3.76 10.96 -14.99
N VAL A 129 -3.14 10.53 -13.89
CA VAL A 129 -2.16 11.35 -13.16
C VAL A 129 -0.92 11.52 -14.03
N ARG A 130 -0.48 12.77 -14.16
CA ARG A 130 0.71 13.16 -14.92
C ARG A 130 1.83 13.57 -13.97
N ASP A 131 3.06 13.50 -14.48
CA ASP A 131 4.24 14.06 -13.82
C ASP A 131 4.48 13.55 -12.40
N LEU A 132 4.29 12.23 -12.20
CA LEU A 132 4.71 11.58 -10.96
C LEU A 132 6.21 11.87 -10.73
N PRO A 133 6.61 12.23 -9.50
CA PRO A 133 7.95 12.71 -9.23
C PRO A 133 8.97 11.64 -9.58
N GLN A 134 9.98 12.04 -10.33
CA GLN A 134 11.12 11.19 -10.66
C GLN A 134 12.28 11.58 -9.77
N GLY A 135 13.01 10.59 -9.28
CA GLY A 135 14.12 10.78 -8.37
C GLY A 135 14.83 9.46 -8.09
N ASP A 136 15.98 9.58 -7.46
CA ASP A 136 16.74 8.46 -6.94
C ASP A 136 17.05 8.70 -5.45
N GLN A 137 17.42 7.64 -4.75
CA GLN A 137 17.96 7.72 -3.41
C GLN A 137 19.18 6.81 -3.27
N GLU A 138 20.23 7.32 -2.66
CA GLU A 138 21.41 6.53 -2.31
C GLU A 138 21.14 5.68 -1.05
N PRO A 139 21.77 4.49 -0.93
CA PRO A 139 21.80 3.75 0.31
C PRO A 139 22.35 4.64 1.45
N ARG A 140 21.69 4.58 2.60
CA ARG A 140 22.05 5.36 3.80
C ARG A 140 21.88 4.53 5.05
N ARG A 141 22.45 4.98 6.15
CA ARG A 141 22.21 4.39 7.46
C ARG A 141 20.71 4.49 7.81
N CYS A 142 20.13 3.38 8.25
CA CYS A 142 18.70 3.27 8.53
C CYS A 142 18.39 3.75 9.96
N GLU A 143 18.30 5.07 10.13
CA GLU A 143 18.11 5.72 11.43
C GLU A 143 16.73 5.45 12.03
N ASN A 144 15.68 5.31 11.21
CA ASN A 144 14.36 4.98 11.72
C ASN A 144 14.34 3.54 12.24
N TRP A 145 15.06 2.62 11.59
CA TRP A 145 15.25 1.26 12.11
C TRP A 145 16.01 1.27 13.43
N GLU A 146 17.15 1.95 13.54
CA GLU A 146 17.87 2.06 14.81
C GLU A 146 16.98 2.63 15.93
N ARG A 147 16.18 3.65 15.65
CA ARG A 147 15.27 4.21 16.65
C ARG A 147 14.18 3.23 17.07
N ALA A 148 13.68 2.42 16.14
CA ALA A 148 12.58 1.50 16.38
C ALA A 148 13.02 0.23 17.12
N CYS A 149 14.15 -0.37 16.74
CA CYS A 149 14.59 -1.67 17.26
C CYS A 149 16.00 -1.67 17.87
N GLY A 150 16.66 -0.51 17.97
CA GLY A 150 17.99 -0.37 18.57
C GLY A 150 19.16 -0.68 17.62
N ASP A 151 18.89 -1.13 16.40
CA ASP A 151 19.93 -1.47 15.42
C ASP A 151 19.47 -1.21 13.96
N ALA A 152 20.21 -0.36 13.25
CA ALA A 152 19.98 -0.07 11.83
C ALA A 152 20.16 -1.31 10.92
N GLY A 153 20.93 -2.32 11.37
CA GLY A 153 21.26 -3.53 10.63
C GLY A 153 20.05 -4.37 10.24
N TRP A 154 18.94 -4.27 10.97
CA TRP A 154 17.70 -4.99 10.65
C TRP A 154 17.11 -4.61 9.29
N ALA A 155 17.29 -3.36 8.85
CA ALA A 155 16.90 -2.93 7.52
C ALA A 155 17.70 -3.68 6.43
N GLY A 156 19.02 -3.80 6.65
CA GLY A 156 19.92 -4.52 5.77
C GLY A 156 19.61 -6.01 5.74
N ALA A 157 19.29 -6.62 6.88
CA ALA A 157 18.83 -7.99 6.96
C ALA A 157 17.55 -8.20 6.13
N LEU A 158 16.59 -7.28 6.20
CA LEU A 158 15.33 -7.39 5.44
C LEU A 158 15.57 -7.29 3.93
N ALA A 159 16.45 -6.36 3.53
CA ALA A 159 16.86 -6.18 2.14
C ALA A 159 17.63 -7.40 1.60
N ASP A 160 18.63 -7.89 2.33
CA ASP A 160 19.41 -9.09 1.98
C ASP A 160 18.52 -10.33 1.91
N ARG A 161 17.57 -10.48 2.85
CA ARG A 161 16.58 -11.56 2.83
C ARG A 161 15.79 -11.59 1.53
N PHE A 162 15.36 -10.43 1.02
CA PHE A 162 14.66 -10.33 -0.26
C PHE A 162 15.58 -10.69 -1.44
N LEU A 163 16.83 -10.23 -1.44
CA LEU A 163 17.79 -10.53 -2.50
C LEU A 163 18.13 -12.02 -2.58
N ARG A 164 18.21 -12.72 -1.43
CA ARG A 164 18.49 -14.16 -1.37
C ARG A 164 17.28 -15.02 -1.74
N ASP A 165 16.09 -14.70 -1.23
CA ASP A 165 14.86 -15.44 -1.53
C ASP A 165 13.63 -14.51 -1.44
N GLY A 166 13.36 -13.78 -2.51
CA GLY A 166 12.18 -12.91 -2.62
C GLY A 166 10.84 -13.65 -2.79
N SER A 167 10.83 -14.99 -2.75
CA SER A 167 9.63 -15.81 -3.01
C SER A 167 8.74 -15.97 -1.78
N LYS A 168 9.32 -15.86 -0.57
CA LYS A 168 8.60 -16.00 0.70
C LYS A 168 8.27 -14.62 1.29
N PRO A 169 7.10 -14.45 1.91
CA PRO A 169 6.80 -13.24 2.66
C PRO A 169 7.57 -13.21 3.98
N VAL A 170 7.90 -11.99 4.42
CA VAL A 170 8.33 -11.67 5.78
C VAL A 170 7.18 -10.92 6.45
N TRP A 171 6.77 -11.41 7.60
CA TRP A 171 5.78 -10.79 8.46
C TRP A 171 6.53 -9.98 9.51
N LEU A 172 6.31 -8.67 9.55
CA LEU A 172 6.95 -7.77 10.49
C LEU A 172 5.89 -7.28 11.48
N LEU A 173 6.05 -7.62 12.75
CA LEU A 173 5.20 -7.12 13.81
C LEU A 173 5.72 -5.76 14.27
N TYR A 174 4.83 -4.91 14.73
CA TYR A 174 5.22 -3.59 15.21
C TYR A 174 4.19 -3.01 16.17
N GLU A 175 4.65 -2.15 17.08
CA GLU A 175 3.78 -1.42 17.99
C GLU A 175 3.02 -0.29 17.28
N PRO A 176 1.70 -0.15 17.49
CA PRO A 176 0.93 0.94 16.90
C PRO A 176 1.54 2.32 17.19
N GLY A 177 1.56 3.19 16.17
CA GLY A 177 2.16 4.53 16.25
C GLY A 177 3.52 4.66 15.56
N LEU A 178 4.14 3.54 15.18
CA LEU A 178 5.38 3.55 14.39
C LEU A 178 5.15 4.04 12.95
N ASP A 179 6.05 4.89 12.45
CA ASP A 179 6.08 5.27 11.02
C ASP A 179 6.70 4.14 10.18
N VAL A 180 5.90 3.12 9.93
CA VAL A 180 6.31 1.94 9.16
C VAL A 180 6.71 2.31 7.73
N LEU A 181 6.10 3.33 7.12
CA LEU A 181 6.46 3.73 5.76
C LEU A 181 7.89 4.27 5.70
N ALA A 182 8.36 4.95 6.75
CA ALA A 182 9.75 5.37 6.85
C ALA A 182 10.73 4.19 6.96
N LEU A 183 10.39 3.16 7.71
CA LEU A 183 11.19 1.93 7.79
C LEU A 183 11.27 1.21 6.45
N VAL A 184 10.15 1.10 5.74
CA VAL A 184 10.11 0.51 4.40
C VAL A 184 10.99 1.31 3.43
N ASP A 185 10.89 2.64 3.43
CA ASP A 185 11.70 3.50 2.56
C ASP A 185 13.20 3.31 2.80
N GLU A 186 13.65 3.29 4.06
CA GLU A 186 15.05 3.04 4.40
C GLU A 186 15.53 1.65 3.93
N ALA A 187 14.73 0.60 4.15
CA ALA A 187 15.08 -0.75 3.73
C ALA A 187 15.11 -0.90 2.19
N LEU A 188 14.20 -0.23 1.47
CA LEU A 188 14.22 -0.22 0.00
C LEU A 188 15.42 0.56 -0.55
N ALA A 189 15.85 1.65 0.10
CA ALA A 189 17.01 2.43 -0.33
C ALA A 189 18.30 1.58 -0.38
N LEU A 190 18.41 0.55 0.48
CA LEU A 190 19.52 -0.39 0.50
C LEU A 190 19.54 -1.37 -0.69
N LEU A 191 18.41 -1.55 -1.38
CA LEU A 191 18.35 -2.39 -2.57
C LEU A 191 18.86 -1.64 -3.80
N PRO A 192 19.46 -2.36 -4.78
CA PRO A 192 19.73 -1.80 -6.11
C PRO A 192 18.47 -1.18 -6.73
N PRO A 193 18.54 -0.05 -7.44
CA PRO A 193 17.38 0.67 -7.96
C PRO A 193 16.41 -0.18 -8.80
N ASP A 194 16.93 -1.11 -9.60
CA ASP A 194 16.18 -2.03 -10.44
C ASP A 194 15.37 -3.08 -9.63
N ARG A 195 15.77 -3.35 -8.39
CA ARG A 195 15.11 -4.32 -7.50
C ARG A 195 14.07 -3.68 -6.57
N ARG A 196 14.10 -2.35 -6.35
CA ARG A 196 13.22 -1.65 -5.39
C ARG A 196 11.73 -1.84 -5.69
N TRP A 197 11.38 -1.82 -6.97
CA TRP A 197 10.01 -2.04 -7.46
C TRP A 197 9.60 -3.51 -7.50
N GLU A 198 10.49 -4.44 -7.18
CA GLU A 198 10.09 -5.85 -7.10
C GLU A 198 9.49 -6.22 -5.74
N VAL A 199 9.75 -5.40 -4.73
CA VAL A 199 9.27 -5.61 -3.35
C VAL A 199 7.86 -5.08 -3.21
N GLY A 200 6.88 -5.98 -3.17
CA GLY A 200 5.54 -5.63 -2.68
C GLY A 200 5.54 -5.48 -1.17
N PHE A 201 4.91 -4.44 -0.63
CA PHE A 201 4.79 -4.22 0.81
C PHE A 201 3.42 -3.67 1.20
N HIS A 202 3.06 -3.84 2.47
CA HIS A 202 1.85 -3.24 3.05
C HIS A 202 2.12 -2.85 4.50
N THR A 203 1.98 -1.57 4.84
CA THR A 203 2.38 -1.02 6.15
C THR A 203 1.43 -1.34 7.29
N PHE A 204 0.21 -1.80 6.98
CA PHE A 204 -0.80 -2.20 7.97
C PHE A 204 -1.63 -3.39 7.46
N PHE A 205 -0.95 -4.50 7.18
CA PHE A 205 -1.46 -5.67 6.48
C PHE A 205 -2.55 -6.40 7.26
N ASP A 206 -3.67 -6.70 6.59
CA ASP A 206 -4.72 -7.61 7.08
C ASP A 206 -4.70 -8.91 6.27
N THR A 207 -5.13 -8.86 5.02
CA THR A 207 -5.25 -10.04 4.16
C THR A 207 -4.62 -9.81 2.80
N LEU A 208 -4.24 -10.90 2.12
CA LEU A 208 -3.74 -10.86 0.75
C LEU A 208 -4.87 -11.20 -0.23
N PRO A 209 -5.28 -10.28 -1.11
CA PRO A 209 -6.25 -10.60 -2.15
C PRO A 209 -5.69 -11.60 -3.17
N PRO A 210 -6.52 -12.46 -3.81
CA PRO A 210 -6.06 -13.42 -4.79
C PRO A 210 -5.37 -12.78 -6.00
N GLY A 211 -4.23 -13.34 -6.42
CA GLY A 211 -3.47 -12.87 -7.59
C GLY A 211 -2.60 -11.62 -7.34
N VAL A 212 -2.39 -11.28 -6.06
CA VAL A 212 -1.56 -10.15 -5.62
C VAL A 212 -0.34 -10.68 -4.88
N GLU A 213 0.81 -10.05 -5.09
CA GLU A 213 2.01 -10.31 -4.31
C GLU A 213 2.29 -9.18 -3.32
N CYS A 214 2.61 -9.56 -2.09
CA CYS A 214 3.10 -8.69 -1.03
C CYS A 214 4.09 -9.47 -0.18
N ARG A 215 5.35 -9.02 -0.21
CA ARG A 215 6.50 -9.67 0.41
C ARG A 215 6.69 -9.18 1.84
N TRP A 216 6.70 -7.88 2.06
CA TRP A 216 6.83 -7.30 3.40
C TRP A 216 5.46 -6.96 3.97
N ARG A 217 5.02 -7.74 4.96
CA ARG A 217 3.68 -7.66 5.54
C ARG A 217 3.80 -7.14 6.96
N TRP A 218 3.55 -5.85 7.13
CA TRP A 218 3.64 -5.21 8.44
C TRP A 218 2.32 -5.34 9.17
N CYS A 219 2.33 -5.94 10.35
CA CYS A 219 1.13 -6.22 11.14
C CYS A 219 1.26 -5.58 12.52
N ALA A 220 0.37 -4.64 12.84
CA ALA A 220 0.36 -4.04 14.16
C ALA A 220 0.06 -5.09 15.24
N HIS A 221 0.71 -4.99 16.40
CA HIS A 221 0.36 -5.80 17.58
C HIS A 221 -1.12 -5.68 17.93
N GLY A 222 -1.68 -6.77 18.46
CA GLY A 222 -3.11 -6.88 18.77
C GLY A 222 -4.03 -7.06 17.54
N SER A 223 -3.54 -6.85 16.32
CA SER A 223 -4.35 -7.07 15.11
C SER A 223 -4.59 -8.56 14.86
N ARG A 224 -5.70 -8.87 14.18
CA ARG A 224 -5.97 -10.23 13.70
C ARG A 224 -4.89 -10.74 12.74
N ALA A 225 -4.21 -9.84 12.04
CA ALA A 225 -3.15 -10.18 11.11
C ALA A 225 -1.89 -10.64 11.85
N ALA A 226 -1.51 -9.98 12.94
CA ALA A 226 -0.41 -10.42 13.80
C ALA A 226 -0.68 -11.82 14.39
N GLN A 227 -1.91 -12.08 14.84
CA GLN A 227 -2.30 -13.41 15.32
C GLN A 227 -2.21 -14.50 14.23
N ARG A 228 -2.48 -14.13 12.97
CA ARG A 228 -2.33 -15.05 11.82
C ARG A 228 -0.87 -15.23 11.41
N ALA A 229 -0.01 -14.22 11.54
CA ALA A 229 1.40 -14.29 11.14
C ALA A 229 2.09 -15.50 11.78
N ALA A 230 1.87 -15.74 13.08
CA ALA A 230 2.37 -16.90 13.82
C ALA A 230 1.97 -18.26 13.23
N ARG A 231 0.92 -18.31 12.39
CA ARG A 231 0.35 -19.53 11.79
C ARG A 231 0.48 -19.59 10.27
N ALA A 232 0.85 -18.48 9.63
CA ALA A 232 0.66 -18.29 8.18
C ALA A 232 1.79 -18.85 7.31
N GLY A 233 2.82 -19.45 7.91
CA GLY A 233 4.05 -19.83 7.21
C GLY A 233 4.85 -18.61 6.73
N GLY A 234 6.15 -18.82 6.49
CA GLY A 234 7.09 -17.73 6.24
C GLY A 234 7.80 -17.29 7.52
N GLU A 235 8.53 -16.19 7.42
CA GLU A 235 9.38 -15.69 8.49
C GLU A 235 8.64 -14.59 9.25
N VAL A 236 8.68 -14.62 10.58
CA VAL A 236 8.04 -13.63 11.46
C VAL A 236 9.12 -12.91 12.23
N TRP A 237 9.17 -11.58 12.09
CA TRP A 237 10.07 -10.67 12.79
C TRP A 237 9.21 -9.83 13.72
N ASP A 238 9.64 -9.72 14.96
CA ASP A 238 8.95 -9.01 16.04
C ASP A 238 9.82 -7.85 16.52
#